data_AF-D3SEX2-F1
#
_entry.id   AF-D3SEX2-F1
#
_cell.length_a   1.000
_cell.length_b   1.000
_cell.length_c   1.000
_cell.angle_alpha   90.00
_cell.angle_beta   90.00
_cell.angle_gamma   90.00
#
_symmetry.space_group_name_H-M   'P 1'
#
loop_
_entity.id
_entity.type
_entity.pdbx_description
1 polymer ?
#
loop_
_entity_poly.entity_id
_entity_poly.type
_entity_poly.pdbx_seq_one_letter_code
_entity_poly.pdbx_strand_id
1 'polypeptide(L)'
;MILKRHLRKAYTCARGYYLAVSQSTPDAPRVTTRLHGVLKARFRHRIGPRYYSLYRLAAIEPSRWNDYVIDNKDYGDNFRAISAERYRTIINRKSLFSDHCQRHGLPTPELRVIVSPSTASLDGDRSSTRRLVAPSVRRWLELMGDRADDLFIKPDDGAYGDGAFSASRRGNRWHYQGRTTTASDLFYFVPTRVRCVLSFSRASRPITSSGV
;
A
#
# COMPACT_ATOMS: atom_id res chain seq x y z
N MET A 1 12.79 33.93 -10.07
CA MET A 1 12.59 32.53 -9.58
C MET A 1 11.15 32.00 -9.68
N ILE A 2 10.13 32.87 -9.70
CA ILE A 2 8.70 32.46 -9.68
C ILE A 2 8.28 31.69 -10.94
N LEU A 3 8.66 32.15 -12.14
CA LEU A 3 8.30 31.52 -13.42
C LEU A 3 8.74 30.04 -13.53
N LYS A 4 9.97 29.73 -13.08
CA LYS A 4 10.50 28.35 -13.05
C LYS A 4 9.65 27.42 -12.16
N ARG A 5 9.07 27.94 -11.06
CA ARG A 5 8.19 27.18 -10.16
C ARG A 5 6.84 26.87 -10.81
N HIS A 6 6.25 27.82 -11.53
CA HIS A 6 4.98 27.61 -12.24
C HIS A 6 5.12 26.64 -13.41
N LEU A 7 6.19 26.78 -14.21
CA LEU A 7 6.48 25.84 -15.32
C LEU A 7 6.69 24.40 -14.82
N ARG A 8 7.43 24.20 -13.72
CA ARG A 8 7.59 22.86 -13.12
C ARG A 8 6.26 22.29 -12.64
N LYS A 9 5.39 23.10 -12.04
CA LYS A 9 4.04 22.66 -11.63
C LYS A 9 3.17 22.28 -12.82
N ALA A 10 3.15 23.11 -13.88
CA ALA A 10 2.40 22.84 -15.10
C ALA A 10 2.89 21.57 -15.79
N TYR A 11 4.21 21.39 -15.92
CA TYR A 11 4.81 20.18 -16.47
C TYR A 11 4.48 18.93 -15.65
N THR A 12 4.61 19.00 -14.32
CA THR A 12 4.26 17.87 -13.43
C THR A 12 2.79 17.51 -13.54
N CYS A 13 1.92 18.52 -13.65
CA CYS A 13 0.49 18.34 -13.87
C CYS A 13 0.24 17.64 -15.21
N ALA A 14 0.71 18.22 -16.32
CA ALA A 14 0.55 17.68 -17.68
C ALA A 14 1.08 16.25 -17.80
N ARG A 15 2.28 15.97 -17.23
CA ARG A 15 2.85 14.64 -17.16
C ARG A 15 1.97 13.66 -16.37
N GLY A 16 1.40 14.09 -15.26
CA GLY A 16 0.47 13.29 -14.47
C GLY A 16 -0.80 12.90 -15.26
N TYR A 17 -1.36 13.85 -16.01
CA TYR A 17 -2.49 13.60 -16.92
C TYR A 17 -2.09 12.64 -18.05
N TYR A 18 -0.95 12.89 -18.70
CA TYR A 18 -0.43 12.01 -19.74
C TYR A 18 -0.26 10.57 -19.24
N LEU A 19 0.38 10.38 -18.09
CA LEU A 19 0.59 9.05 -17.50
C LEU A 19 -0.74 8.37 -17.12
N ALA A 20 -1.70 9.11 -16.56
CA ALA A 20 -2.99 8.55 -16.21
C ALA A 20 -3.78 8.07 -17.43
N VAL A 21 -3.61 8.75 -18.57
CA VAL A 21 -4.34 8.44 -19.81
C VAL A 21 -3.61 7.40 -20.67
N SER A 22 -2.27 7.42 -20.70
CA SER A 22 -1.43 6.57 -21.56
C SER A 22 -1.17 5.17 -21.02
N GLN A 23 -1.53 4.86 -19.77
CA GLN A 23 -1.42 3.50 -19.25
C GLN A 23 -2.38 2.56 -19.98
N SER A 24 -1.83 1.70 -20.84
CA SER A 24 -2.56 0.62 -21.49
C SER A 24 -2.97 -0.42 -20.43
N THR A 25 -4.25 -0.49 -20.10
CA THR A 25 -4.84 -1.64 -19.41
C THR A 25 -5.82 -2.32 -20.35
N PRO A 26 -5.94 -3.67 -20.30
CA PRO A 26 -6.70 -4.46 -21.28
C PRO A 26 -8.14 -3.96 -21.47
N ASP A 27 -8.77 -3.47 -20.38
CA ASP A 27 -10.18 -3.07 -20.36
C ASP A 27 -10.39 -1.55 -20.42
N ALA A 28 -9.34 -0.76 -20.58
CA ALA A 28 -9.48 0.66 -20.32
C ALA A 28 -10.06 1.43 -21.52
N PRO A 29 -11.01 2.36 -21.26
CA PRO A 29 -11.79 3.03 -22.30
C PRO A 29 -10.90 3.89 -23.20
N ARG A 30 -11.46 4.45 -24.28
CA ARG A 30 -10.72 5.34 -25.18
C ARG A 30 -10.01 6.47 -24.40
N VAL A 31 -8.84 6.89 -24.88
CA VAL A 31 -7.99 7.96 -24.32
C VAL A 31 -8.81 9.22 -23.99
N THR A 32 -9.72 9.60 -24.88
CA THR A 32 -10.62 10.76 -24.72
C THR A 32 -11.57 10.60 -23.54
N THR A 33 -12.18 9.42 -23.38
CA THR A 33 -13.05 9.09 -22.24
C THR A 33 -12.28 9.12 -20.92
N ARG A 34 -11.03 8.62 -20.91
CA ARG A 34 -10.17 8.69 -19.72
C ARG A 34 -9.83 10.13 -19.36
N LEU A 35 -9.44 10.94 -20.34
CA LEU A 35 -9.12 12.36 -20.10
C LEU A 35 -10.33 13.11 -19.54
N HIS A 36 -11.51 12.92 -20.13
CA HIS A 36 -12.75 13.49 -19.63
C HIS A 36 -13.06 13.04 -18.19
N GLY A 37 -12.89 11.75 -17.89
CA GLY A 37 -13.06 11.22 -16.54
C GLY A 37 -12.12 11.86 -15.52
N VAL A 38 -10.83 12.00 -15.86
CA VAL A 38 -9.83 12.67 -15.00
C VAL A 38 -10.21 14.14 -14.77
N LEU A 39 -10.60 14.87 -15.82
CA LEU A 39 -11.02 16.27 -15.69
C LEU A 39 -12.27 16.41 -14.83
N LYS A 40 -13.28 15.55 -15.04
CA LYS A 40 -14.50 15.50 -14.21
C LYS A 40 -14.15 15.23 -12.74
N ALA A 41 -13.26 14.27 -12.47
CA ALA A 41 -12.81 13.94 -11.13
C ALA A 41 -12.08 15.13 -10.48
N ARG A 42 -11.26 15.85 -11.25
CA ARG A 42 -10.54 17.03 -10.76
C ARG A 42 -11.48 18.18 -10.42
N PHE A 43 -12.40 18.53 -11.31
CA PHE A 43 -13.24 19.71 -11.13
C PHE A 43 -14.40 19.48 -10.16
N ARG A 44 -15.01 18.29 -10.15
CA ARG A 44 -16.16 18.01 -9.26
C ARG A 44 -15.76 17.44 -7.91
N HIS A 45 -14.72 16.62 -7.86
CA HIS A 45 -14.36 15.85 -6.67
C HIS A 45 -12.97 16.21 -6.11
N ARG A 46 -12.28 17.20 -6.72
CA ARG A 46 -10.91 17.60 -6.37
C ARG A 46 -9.87 16.47 -6.46
N ILE A 47 -10.20 15.38 -7.15
CA ILE A 47 -9.35 14.20 -7.28
C ILE A 47 -8.28 14.46 -8.34
N GLY A 48 -7.01 14.36 -7.95
CA GLY A 48 -5.90 14.51 -8.89
C GLY A 48 -5.75 13.33 -9.85
N PRO A 49 -5.13 13.52 -11.03
CA PRO A 49 -4.89 12.45 -12.01
C PRO A 49 -4.17 11.23 -11.44
N ARG A 50 -3.26 11.44 -10.47
CA ARG A 50 -2.56 10.37 -9.75
C ARG A 50 -3.54 9.44 -9.03
N TYR A 51 -4.46 9.99 -8.24
CA TYR A 51 -5.44 9.18 -7.49
C TYR A 51 -6.48 8.56 -8.41
N TYR A 52 -6.89 9.28 -9.46
CA TYR A 52 -7.77 8.74 -10.49
C TYR A 52 -7.20 7.48 -11.14
N SER A 53 -5.93 7.51 -11.51
CA SER A 53 -5.21 6.34 -12.06
C SER A 53 -4.97 5.26 -10.99
N LEU A 54 -4.50 5.64 -9.80
CA LEU A 54 -4.16 4.71 -8.72
C LEU A 54 -5.35 3.84 -8.30
N TYR A 55 -6.53 4.45 -8.13
CA TYR A 55 -7.76 3.75 -7.74
C TYR A 55 -8.57 3.25 -8.93
N ARG A 56 -8.05 3.37 -10.16
CA ARG A 56 -8.73 2.98 -11.40
C ARG A 56 -10.16 3.51 -11.47
N LEU A 57 -10.35 4.78 -11.11
CA LEU A 57 -11.69 5.38 -10.98
C LEU A 57 -12.48 5.38 -12.30
N ALA A 58 -11.82 5.19 -13.44
CA ALA A 58 -12.47 4.98 -14.73
C ALA A 58 -13.40 3.75 -14.76
N ALA A 59 -13.16 2.75 -13.92
CA ALA A 59 -13.99 1.54 -13.81
C ALA A 59 -15.03 1.62 -12.68
N ILE A 60 -15.09 2.75 -11.96
CA ILE A 60 -15.95 2.94 -10.79
C ILE A 60 -16.97 4.04 -11.11
N GLU A 61 -18.21 3.85 -10.65
CA GLU A 61 -19.26 4.85 -10.83
C GLU A 61 -18.88 6.19 -10.16
N PRO A 62 -19.04 7.35 -10.85
CA PRO A 62 -18.63 8.66 -10.31
C PRO A 62 -19.25 9.06 -8.97
N SER A 63 -20.45 8.58 -8.65
CA SER A 63 -21.12 8.79 -7.36
C SER A 63 -20.32 8.22 -6.18
N ARG A 64 -19.53 7.16 -6.42
CA ARG A 64 -18.73 6.46 -5.42
C ARG A 64 -17.29 6.93 -5.33
N TRP A 65 -16.85 7.87 -6.17
CA TRP A 65 -15.43 8.28 -6.21
C TRP A 65 -14.93 8.88 -4.89
N ASN A 66 -15.80 9.52 -4.11
CA ASN A 66 -15.44 10.09 -2.82
C ASN A 66 -15.05 9.01 -1.79
N ASP A 67 -15.56 7.79 -1.93
CA ASP A 67 -15.22 6.66 -1.04
C ASP A 67 -13.75 6.25 -1.16
N TYR A 68 -13.14 6.52 -2.32
CA TYR A 68 -11.76 6.13 -2.64
C TYR A 68 -10.74 7.23 -2.36
N VAL A 69 -11.17 8.47 -2.16
CA VAL A 69 -10.28 9.60 -1.88
C VAL A 69 -10.38 9.96 -0.40
N ILE A 70 -9.76 9.09 0.39
CA ILE A 70 -9.66 9.15 1.86
C ILE A 70 -8.70 10.27 2.33
N ASP A 71 -8.15 11.06 1.41
CA ASP A 71 -7.32 12.24 1.72
C ASP A 71 -8.17 13.45 2.16
N ASN A 72 -9.40 13.21 2.63
CA ASN A 72 -10.21 14.21 3.28
C ASN A 72 -9.75 14.30 4.75
N LYS A 73 -8.89 15.29 5.04
CA LYS A 73 -8.44 15.60 6.39
C LYS A 73 -9.63 15.71 7.35
N ASP A 74 -10.74 16.31 6.91
CA ASP A 74 -11.95 16.46 7.72
C ASP A 74 -12.61 15.11 7.99
N TYR A 75 -12.56 14.15 7.05
CA TYR A 75 -13.00 12.78 7.31
C TYR A 75 -12.10 12.10 8.35
N GLY A 76 -10.78 12.21 8.21
CA GLY A 76 -9.84 11.66 9.19
C GLY A 76 -9.97 12.29 10.58
N ASP A 77 -10.28 13.58 10.65
CA ASP A 77 -10.45 14.33 11.90
C ASP A 77 -11.82 14.02 12.53
N ASN A 78 -12.90 13.98 11.74
CA ASN A 78 -14.24 13.56 12.20
C ASN A 78 -14.25 12.10 12.65
N PHE A 79 -13.64 11.20 11.88
CA PHE A 79 -13.52 9.80 12.26
C PHE A 79 -12.74 9.64 13.56
N ARG A 80 -11.66 10.42 13.77
CA ARG A 80 -10.92 10.45 15.03
C ARG A 80 -11.71 11.08 16.18
N ALA A 81 -12.50 12.11 15.92
CA ALA A 81 -13.34 12.78 16.91
C ALA A 81 -14.46 11.87 17.42
N ILE A 82 -15.07 11.08 16.53
CA ILE A 82 -16.18 10.17 16.85
C ILE A 82 -15.66 8.83 17.43
N SER A 83 -14.45 8.40 17.05
CA SER A 83 -13.86 7.17 17.58
C SER A 83 -13.40 7.35 19.03
N ALA A 84 -13.89 6.49 19.93
CA ALA A 84 -13.39 6.43 21.31
C ALA A 84 -11.87 6.21 21.32
N GLU A 85 -11.18 6.83 22.28
CA GLU A 85 -9.71 6.84 22.35
C GLU A 85 -9.09 5.44 22.25
N ARG A 86 -9.72 4.45 22.90
CA ARG A 86 -9.33 3.04 22.86
C ARG A 86 -9.25 2.45 21.45
N TYR A 87 -10.04 2.94 20.49
CA TYR A 87 -10.04 2.45 19.11
C TYR A 87 -9.02 3.19 18.23
N ARG A 88 -8.55 4.38 18.64
CA ARG A 88 -7.58 5.16 17.86
C ARG A 88 -6.28 4.40 17.68
N THR A 89 -5.80 3.69 18.71
CA THR A 89 -4.61 2.85 18.62
C THR A 89 -4.78 1.72 17.62
N ILE A 90 -5.96 1.07 17.59
CA ILE A 90 -6.28 -0.01 16.65
C ILE A 90 -6.27 0.52 15.21
N ILE A 91 -6.87 1.68 14.97
CA ILE A 91 -6.96 2.29 13.63
C ILE A 91 -5.57 2.74 13.13
N ASN A 92 -4.73 3.29 14.01
CA ASN A 92 -3.43 3.83 13.63
C ASN A 92 -2.35 2.75 13.43
N ARG A 93 -2.54 1.55 13.98
CA ARG A 93 -1.62 0.42 13.86
C ARG A 93 -2.21 -0.60 12.90
N LYS A 94 -1.64 -0.71 11.70
CA LYS A 94 -2.15 -1.61 10.65
C LYS A 94 -2.17 -3.08 11.06
N SER A 95 -1.25 -3.51 11.92
CA SER A 95 -1.24 -4.86 12.52
C SER A 95 -2.49 -5.09 13.39
N LEU A 96 -2.79 -4.16 14.30
CA LEU A 96 -3.98 -4.20 15.15
C LEU A 96 -5.27 -4.07 14.34
N PHE A 97 -5.28 -3.21 13.33
CA PHE A 97 -6.40 -3.07 12.40
C PHE A 97 -6.65 -4.36 11.61
N SER A 98 -5.59 -5.01 11.12
CA SER A 98 -5.69 -6.30 10.43
C SER A 98 -6.25 -7.39 11.35
N ASP A 99 -5.75 -7.48 12.59
CA ASP A 99 -6.26 -8.43 13.59
C ASP A 99 -7.73 -8.18 13.92
N HIS A 100 -8.12 -6.90 14.07
CA HIS A 100 -9.51 -6.51 14.27
C HIS A 100 -10.39 -6.97 13.11
N CYS A 101 -10.01 -6.67 11.86
CA CYS A 101 -10.73 -7.10 10.68
C CYS A 101 -10.87 -8.63 10.61
N GLN A 102 -9.80 -9.38 10.85
CA GLN A 102 -9.83 -10.84 10.86
C GLN A 102 -10.79 -11.40 11.91
N ARG A 103 -10.77 -10.86 13.14
CA ARG A 103 -11.71 -11.25 14.21
C ARG A 103 -13.17 -11.00 13.86
N HIS A 104 -13.44 -10.05 12.97
CA HIS A 104 -14.78 -9.72 12.49
C HIS A 104 -15.11 -10.34 11.13
N GLY A 105 -14.29 -11.26 10.61
CA GLY A 105 -14.53 -11.93 9.33
C GLY A 105 -14.43 -10.99 8.12
N LEU A 106 -13.79 -9.82 8.28
CA LEU A 106 -13.60 -8.88 7.19
C LEU A 106 -12.41 -9.33 6.31
N PRO A 107 -12.57 -9.39 4.98
CA PRO A 107 -11.48 -9.73 4.08
C PRO A 107 -10.29 -8.77 4.23
N THR A 108 -9.14 -9.32 4.60
CA THR A 108 -7.87 -8.57 4.67
C THR A 108 -6.79 -9.28 3.87
N PRO A 109 -5.91 -8.54 3.18
CA PRO A 109 -4.70 -9.12 2.60
C PRO A 109 -3.88 -9.90 3.65
N GLU A 110 -3.22 -10.98 3.22
CA GLU A 110 -2.27 -11.67 4.09
C GLU A 110 -1.14 -10.71 4.47
N LEU A 111 -0.86 -10.65 5.77
CA LEU A 111 0.03 -9.68 6.35
C LEU A 111 1.10 -10.41 7.16
N ARG A 112 2.36 -10.01 7.01
CA ARG A 112 3.48 -10.55 7.81
C ARG A 112 4.16 -9.43 8.55
N VAL A 113 4.39 -9.63 9.85
CA VAL A 113 4.90 -8.61 10.75
C VAL A 113 6.35 -8.90 11.07
N ILE A 114 7.26 -8.02 10.66
CA ILE A 114 8.66 -8.04 11.09
C ILE A 114 8.78 -7.12 12.30
N VAL A 115 9.26 -7.66 13.41
CA VAL A 115 9.43 -6.95 14.68
C VAL A 115 10.91 -6.98 15.05
N SER A 116 11.44 -5.86 15.54
CA SER A 116 12.80 -5.84 16.07
C SER A 116 12.89 -6.79 17.28
N PRO A 117 13.99 -7.54 17.45
CA PRO A 117 14.18 -8.38 18.63
C PRO A 117 14.03 -7.62 19.95
N SER A 118 14.40 -6.33 19.96
CA SER A 118 14.26 -5.44 21.13
C SER A 118 12.81 -5.07 21.49
N THR A 119 11.86 -5.26 20.58
CA THR A 119 10.43 -4.96 20.78
C THR A 119 9.55 -6.20 20.83
N ALA A 120 10.14 -7.40 20.71
CA ALA A 120 9.43 -8.67 20.72
C ALA A 120 8.81 -9.06 22.09
N SER A 121 9.10 -8.29 23.14
CA SER A 121 8.59 -8.47 24.50
C SER A 121 7.22 -7.83 24.76
N LEU A 122 6.59 -7.21 23.75
CA LEU A 122 5.29 -6.55 23.91
C LEU A 122 4.14 -7.47 23.41
N ASP A 123 3.20 -7.70 24.32
CA ASP A 123 1.91 -8.40 24.20
C ASP A 123 1.88 -9.94 24.34
N GLY A 124 1.58 -10.32 25.58
CA GLY A 124 1.11 -11.64 25.96
C GLY A 124 -0.22 -12.02 25.29
N ASP A 125 -0.16 -13.15 24.60
CA ASP A 125 -1.10 -14.27 24.70
C ASP A 125 -2.49 -14.25 24.03
N ARG A 126 -2.89 -13.24 23.22
CA ARG A 126 -4.25 -13.29 22.61
C ARG A 126 -4.46 -12.89 21.16
N SER A 127 -3.42 -12.61 20.37
CA SER A 127 -3.63 -12.17 18.98
C SER A 127 -3.35 -13.26 17.94
N SER A 128 -4.31 -13.46 17.03
CA SER A 128 -4.19 -14.21 15.76
C SER A 128 -2.92 -13.87 14.97
N THR A 129 -2.40 -12.65 15.19
CA THR A 129 -1.20 -12.12 14.54
C THR A 129 0.08 -12.83 14.95
N ARG A 130 0.14 -13.59 16.06
CA ARG A 130 1.38 -14.26 16.51
C ARG A 130 1.97 -15.21 15.45
N ARG A 131 1.11 -15.86 14.66
CA ARG A 131 1.56 -16.74 13.56
C ARG A 131 2.28 -15.97 12.44
N LEU A 132 1.98 -14.68 12.31
CA LEU A 132 2.46 -13.78 11.26
C LEU A 132 3.71 -12.99 11.69
N VAL A 133 4.14 -13.11 12.94
CA VAL A 133 5.32 -12.42 13.48
C VAL A 133 6.59 -13.17 13.10
N ALA A 134 7.55 -12.44 12.52
CA ALA A 134 8.90 -12.89 12.23
C ALA A 134 9.90 -12.18 13.16
N PRO A 135 10.20 -12.73 14.36
CA PRO A 135 11.16 -12.13 15.29
C PRO A 135 12.60 -12.43 14.89
N SER A 136 12.82 -13.37 13.97
CA SER A 136 14.13 -13.80 13.51
C SER A 136 14.14 -14.01 12.00
N VAL A 137 15.34 -13.95 11.42
CA VAL A 137 15.54 -14.22 9.99
C VAL A 137 15.06 -15.62 9.61
N ARG A 138 15.29 -16.63 10.46
CA ARG A 138 14.83 -17.99 10.21
C ARG A 138 13.30 -18.04 10.10
N ARG A 139 12.58 -17.45 11.06
CA ARG A 139 11.12 -17.43 11.03
C ARG A 139 10.59 -16.62 9.85
N TRP A 140 11.26 -15.53 9.50
CA TRP A 140 10.95 -14.76 8.30
C TRP A 140 11.05 -15.61 7.04
N LEU A 141 12.14 -16.36 6.86
CA LEU A 141 12.34 -17.24 5.71
C LEU A 141 11.30 -18.37 5.67
N GLU A 142 10.95 -18.96 6.80
CA GLU A 142 9.88 -19.96 6.91
C GLU A 142 8.53 -19.39 6.48
N LEU A 143 8.20 -18.17 6.93
CA LEU A 143 6.96 -17.50 6.54
C LEU A 143 6.95 -17.15 5.06
N MET A 144 8.07 -16.61 4.54
CA MET A 144 8.29 -16.31 3.12
C MET A 144 7.99 -17.50 2.23
N GLY A 145 8.51 -18.67 2.59
CA GLY A 145 8.45 -19.87 1.76
C GLY A 145 8.95 -19.60 0.35
N ASP A 146 8.56 -20.47 -0.59
CA ASP A 146 8.94 -20.33 -2.00
C ASP A 146 7.99 -19.46 -2.82
N ARG A 147 6.90 -18.95 -2.22
CA ARG A 147 5.78 -18.34 -2.95
C ARG A 147 5.77 -16.81 -2.96
N ALA A 148 6.64 -16.17 -2.17
CA ALA A 148 6.69 -14.72 -2.10
C ALA A 148 7.64 -14.15 -3.15
N ASP A 149 7.11 -13.77 -4.32
CA ASP A 149 7.86 -13.09 -5.38
C ASP A 149 7.81 -11.57 -5.27
N ASP A 150 6.72 -11.02 -4.73
CA ASP A 150 6.52 -9.58 -4.57
C ASP A 150 6.04 -9.25 -3.16
N LEU A 151 6.74 -8.32 -2.53
CA LEU A 151 6.42 -7.79 -1.21
C LEU A 151 6.12 -6.30 -1.30
N PHE A 152 5.04 -5.90 -0.64
CA PHE A 152 4.81 -4.49 -0.32
C PHE A 152 5.08 -4.26 1.16
N ILE A 153 6.04 -3.39 1.48
CA ILE A 153 6.60 -3.21 2.82
C ILE A 153 6.15 -1.85 3.34
N LYS A 154 5.56 -1.81 4.55
CA LYS A 154 5.02 -0.60 5.19
C LYS A 154 5.37 -0.53 6.67
N PRO A 155 5.72 0.65 7.23
CA PRO A 155 5.66 0.85 8.66
C PRO A 155 4.24 0.59 9.20
N ASP A 156 4.16 -0.03 10.37
CA ASP A 156 2.91 -0.36 11.03
C ASP A 156 2.09 0.89 11.37
N ASP A 157 2.77 1.94 11.84
CA ASP A 157 2.26 3.27 12.20
C ASP A 157 2.35 4.31 11.07
N GLY A 158 2.88 3.93 9.90
CA GLY A 158 3.07 4.86 8.78
C GLY A 158 1.75 5.34 8.17
N ALA A 159 1.65 6.63 7.85
CA ALA A 159 0.49 7.20 7.16
C ALA A 159 0.85 7.63 5.73
N TYR A 160 -0.15 7.68 4.84
CA TYR A 160 -0.01 8.24 3.48
C TYR A 160 1.13 7.63 2.63
N GLY A 161 1.53 6.39 2.92
CA GLY A 161 2.61 5.70 2.23
C GLY A 161 4.01 6.11 2.66
N ASP A 162 4.14 6.89 3.74
CA ASP A 162 5.45 7.20 4.32
C ASP A 162 6.17 5.92 4.75
N GLY A 163 7.47 5.88 4.47
CA GLY A 163 8.33 4.70 4.67
C GLY A 163 7.95 3.45 3.86
N ALA A 164 6.93 3.50 3.01
CA ALA A 164 6.49 2.34 2.24
C ALA A 164 7.35 2.12 0.99
N PHE A 165 7.63 0.85 0.66
CA PHE A 165 8.34 0.48 -0.56
C PHE A 165 7.96 -0.91 -1.03
N SER A 166 8.33 -1.25 -2.27
CA SER A 166 8.15 -2.60 -2.81
C SER A 166 9.49 -3.31 -2.91
N ALA A 167 9.49 -4.61 -2.69
CA ALA A 167 10.61 -5.50 -2.96
C ALA A 167 10.13 -6.64 -3.86
N SER A 168 10.91 -6.98 -4.87
CA SER A 168 10.59 -8.08 -5.81
C SER A 168 11.74 -9.06 -5.86
N ARG A 169 11.44 -10.35 -5.87
CA ARG A 169 12.40 -11.45 -5.99
C ARG A 169 12.68 -11.73 -7.46
N ARG A 170 13.96 -11.87 -7.81
CA ARG A 170 14.42 -12.38 -9.11
C ARG A 170 15.47 -13.45 -8.84
N GLY A 171 15.13 -14.71 -9.09
CA GLY A 171 15.94 -15.85 -8.69
C GLY A 171 16.10 -15.91 -7.16
N ASN A 172 17.34 -15.84 -6.68
CA ASN A 172 17.68 -15.87 -5.25
C ASN A 172 17.93 -14.48 -4.64
N ARG A 173 17.68 -13.39 -5.38
CA ARG A 173 17.94 -12.01 -4.91
C ARG A 173 16.65 -11.19 -4.81
N TRP A 174 16.64 -10.27 -3.87
CA TRP A 174 15.60 -9.27 -3.67
C TRP A 174 16.03 -7.92 -4.20
N HIS A 175 15.17 -7.27 -4.97
CA HIS A 175 15.39 -5.96 -5.57
C HIS A 175 14.45 -4.92 -4.95
N TYR A 176 15.01 -3.85 -4.37
CA TYR A 176 14.24 -2.78 -3.75
C TYR A 176 15.09 -1.52 -3.61
N GLN A 177 14.51 -0.33 -3.77
CA GLN A 177 15.21 0.97 -3.59
C GLN A 177 16.61 1.05 -4.24
N GLY A 178 16.80 0.44 -5.41
CA GLY A 178 18.09 0.40 -6.12
C GLY A 178 19.13 -0.58 -5.54
N ARG A 179 18.74 -1.43 -4.58
CA ARG A 179 19.57 -2.46 -3.95
C ARG A 179 19.21 -3.85 -4.46
N THR A 180 20.19 -4.74 -4.43
CA THR A 180 20.04 -6.16 -4.72
C THR A 180 20.67 -6.94 -3.57
N THR A 181 19.88 -7.69 -2.80
CA THR A 181 20.36 -8.36 -1.58
C THR A 181 19.75 -9.75 -1.40
N THR A 182 20.17 -10.48 -0.36
CA THR A 182 19.52 -11.74 0.03
C THR A 182 18.23 -11.49 0.82
N ALA A 183 17.40 -12.53 1.00
CA ALA A 183 16.21 -12.43 1.85
C ALA A 183 16.55 -12.10 3.32
N SER A 184 17.70 -12.59 3.81
CA SER A 184 18.23 -12.28 5.14
C SER A 184 18.62 -10.81 5.28
N ASP A 185 19.31 -10.26 4.27
CA ASP A 185 19.70 -8.85 4.28
C ASP A 185 18.48 -7.93 4.21
N LEU A 186 17.45 -8.30 3.43
CA LEU A 186 16.19 -7.59 3.41
C LEU A 186 15.54 -7.59 4.80
N PHE A 187 15.52 -8.74 5.50
CA PHE A 187 15.02 -8.84 6.86
C PHE A 187 15.72 -7.86 7.81
N TYR A 188 17.05 -7.75 7.76
CA TYR A 188 17.79 -6.83 8.64
C TYR A 188 17.67 -5.37 8.20
N PHE A 189 17.56 -5.10 6.90
CA PHE A 189 17.36 -3.74 6.38
C PHE A 189 16.05 -3.14 6.88
N VAL A 190 14.99 -3.94 6.92
CA VAL A 190 13.62 -3.48 7.20
C VAL A 190 13.50 -2.77 8.58
N PRO A 191 13.93 -3.36 9.72
CA PRO A 191 13.87 -2.70 11.03
C PRO A 191 14.71 -1.43 11.15
N THR A 192 15.80 -1.27 10.37
CA THR A 192 16.65 -0.06 10.43
C THR A 192 15.92 1.21 10.01
N ARG A 193 14.80 1.07 9.29
CA ARG A 193 14.00 2.19 8.81
C ARG A 193 12.82 2.50 9.73
N VAL A 194 12.31 1.50 10.47
CA VAL A 194 10.96 1.54 11.08
C VAL A 194 10.81 0.49 12.19
N ARG A 195 10.05 0.79 13.26
CA ARG A 195 9.93 -0.07 14.47
C ARG A 195 9.18 -1.39 14.25
N CYS A 196 8.24 -1.42 13.30
CA CYS A 196 7.38 -2.58 13.02
C CYS A 196 6.96 -2.50 11.55
N VAL A 197 7.03 -3.62 10.83
CA VAL A 197 6.83 -3.62 9.38
C VAL A 197 5.90 -4.70 8.92
N LEU A 198 5.00 -4.31 8.03
CA LEU A 198 4.01 -5.18 7.43
C LEU A 198 4.41 -5.46 5.99
N SER A 199 4.50 -6.74 5.67
CA SER A 199 4.73 -7.24 4.34
C SER A 199 3.46 -7.86 3.78
N PHE A 200 3.07 -7.43 2.59
CA PHE A 200 1.96 -8.00 1.83
C PHE A 200 2.53 -8.80 0.67
N SER A 201 2.19 -10.08 0.59
CA SER A 201 2.39 -10.82 -0.65
C SER A 201 1.33 -10.34 -1.64
N ARG A 202 1.77 -9.84 -2.80
CA ARG A 202 0.84 -9.73 -3.92
C ARG A 202 0.54 -11.15 -4.35
N ALA A 203 -0.70 -11.60 -4.14
CA ALA A 203 -1.16 -12.85 -4.72
C ALA A 203 -0.75 -12.87 -6.20
N SER A 204 0.09 -13.85 -6.55
CA SER A 204 0.50 -14.09 -7.92
C SER A 204 -0.77 -14.11 -8.76
N ARG A 205 -0.83 -13.29 -9.81
CA ARG A 205 -1.94 -13.38 -10.76
C ARG A 205 -2.08 -14.85 -11.14
N PRO A 206 -3.29 -15.44 -11.14
CA PRO A 206 -3.46 -16.78 -11.66
C PRO A 206 -2.83 -16.77 -13.06
N ILE A 207 -1.81 -17.60 -13.25
CA ILE A 207 -1.27 -17.85 -14.58
C ILE A 207 -2.44 -18.49 -15.30
N THR A 208 -3.18 -17.70 -16.07
CA THR A 208 -4.12 -18.24 -17.02
C THR A 208 -3.27 -19.00 -18.01
N SER A 209 -3.22 -20.33 -17.84
CA SER A 209 -2.73 -21.22 -18.87
C SER A 209 -3.61 -20.97 -20.09
N SER A 210 -3.13 -20.16 -21.02
CA SER A 210 -3.63 -20.18 -22.39
C SER A 210 -3.24 -21.56 -22.92
N GLY A 211 -4.19 -22.49 -22.77
CA GLY A 211 -4.16 -23.79 -23.41
C GLY A 211 -4.08 -23.59 -24.93
N VAL A 212 -3.26 -24.46 -25.50
CA VAL A 212 -3.01 -24.73 -26.92
C VAL A 212 -4.28 -24.64 -27.77
#